data_AF-A0A194AI98-F1
#
_entry.id   AF-A0A194AI98-F1
#
_cell.length_a   1.000
_cell.length_b   1.000
_cell.length_c   1.000
_cell.angle_alpha   90.00
_cell.angle_beta   90.00
_cell.angle_gamma   90.00
#
_symmetry.space_group_name_H-M   'P 1'
#
loop_
_entity.id
_entity.type
_entity.pdbx_description
1 polymer ?
#
loop_
_entity_poly.entity_id
_entity_poly.type
_entity_poly.pdbx_seq_one_letter_code
_entity_poly.pdbx_strand_id
1 'polypeptide(L)'
;MSSFQWLIILSGLFEIVLIAIIVVIFLKLRRSQSLILQLQNKQEDFLARLDFNAKLEQELVTSFEERQKQLSRLDARLEQRANTLQGLLEQADAFTHSPAFLKQTVLTGYRRGQSIEALARSTGLSMDEIEVIIEQEG
;
A
#
# COMPACT_ATOMS: atom_id res chain seq x y z
N MET A 1 -30.35 45.04 78.53
CA MET A 1 -29.12 45.22 77.71
C MET A 1 -29.19 46.59 77.07
N SER A 2 -28.17 47.41 77.22
CA SER A 2 -28.16 48.76 76.63
C SER A 2 -28.03 48.67 75.10
N SER A 3 -28.58 49.63 74.36
CA SER A 3 -28.52 49.68 72.88
C SER A 3 -27.09 49.56 72.34
N PHE A 4 -26.10 50.01 73.13
CA PHE A 4 -24.68 49.90 72.82
C PHE A 4 -24.17 48.44 72.77
N GLN A 5 -24.66 47.56 73.66
CA GLN A 5 -24.27 46.14 73.65
C GLN A 5 -24.78 45.43 72.39
N TRP A 6 -25.97 45.79 71.91
CA TRP A 6 -26.52 45.26 70.65
C TRP A 6 -25.71 45.69 69.42
N LEU A 7 -25.23 46.93 69.38
CA LEU A 7 -24.37 47.43 68.29
C LEU A 7 -23.04 46.68 68.22
N ILE A 8 -22.41 46.41 69.37
CA ILE A 8 -21.15 45.65 69.42
C ILE A 8 -21.36 44.22 68.91
N ILE A 9 -22.42 43.55 69.36
CA ILE A 9 -22.73 42.18 68.92
C ILE A 9 -22.99 42.13 67.41
N LEU A 10 -23.77 43.08 66.88
CA LEU A 10 -24.08 43.16 65.45
C LEU A 10 -22.82 43.44 64.61
N SER A 11 -21.94 44.33 65.07
CA SER A 11 -20.66 44.63 64.41
C SER A 11 -19.75 43.41 64.38
N GLY A 12 -19.61 42.68 65.50
CA GLY A 12 -18.81 41.46 65.55
C GLY A 12 -19.37 40.35 64.67
N LEU A 13 -20.69 40.20 64.61
CA LEU A 13 -21.34 39.25 63.70
C LEU A 13 -21.03 39.59 62.24
N PHE A 14 -21.08 40.88 61.88
CA PHE A 14 -20.77 41.33 60.53
C PHE A 14 -19.31 41.04 60.15
N GLU A 15 -18.38 41.25 61.08
CA GLU A 15 -16.96 40.95 60.88
C GLU A 15 -16.73 39.44 60.64
N ILE A 16 -17.39 38.58 61.42
CA ILE A 16 -17.34 37.12 61.22
C ILE A 16 -17.89 36.71 59.84
N VAL A 17 -19.00 37.31 59.42
CA VAL A 17 -19.59 37.06 58.10
C VAL A 17 -18.63 37.50 56.98
N LEU A 18 -17.98 38.64 57.13
CA LEU A 18 -17.00 39.15 56.16
C LEU A 18 -15.82 38.19 56.01
N ILE A 19 -15.27 37.68 57.12
CA ILE A 19 -14.21 36.68 57.13
C ILE A 19 -14.67 35.40 56.44
N ALA A 20 -15.88 34.92 56.76
CA ALA A 20 -16.44 33.72 56.14
C ALA A 20 -16.56 33.86 54.61
N ILE A 21 -17.00 35.02 54.11
CA ILE A 21 -17.08 35.31 52.68
C ILE A 21 -15.69 35.24 52.03
N ILE A 22 -14.67 35.87 52.65
CA ILE A 22 -13.29 35.85 52.12
C ILE A 22 -12.77 34.40 52.04
N VAL A 23 -13.01 33.59 53.07
CA VAL A 23 -12.59 32.18 53.10
C VAL A 23 -13.26 31.38 51.98
N VAL A 24 -14.57 31.56 51.77
CA VAL A 24 -15.30 30.88 50.68
C VAL A 24 -14.76 31.29 49.30
N ILE A 25 -14.51 32.58 49.09
CA ILE A 25 -13.93 33.09 47.84
C ILE A 25 -12.55 32.48 47.61
N PHE A 26 -11.70 32.43 48.64
CA PHE A 26 -10.37 31.84 48.55
C PHE A 26 -10.41 30.34 48.17
N LEU A 27 -11.30 29.56 48.79
CA LEU A 27 -11.47 28.15 48.48
C LEU A 27 -11.98 27.94 47.04
N LYS A 28 -12.94 28.76 46.60
CA LYS A 28 -13.45 28.73 45.23
C LYS A 28 -12.35 29.05 44.21
N LEU A 29 -11.54 30.06 44.49
CA LEU A 29 -10.44 30.49 43.61
C LEU A 29 -9.38 29.40 43.48
N ARG A 30 -8.98 28.78 44.59
CA ARG A 30 -8.00 27.69 44.61
C ARG A 30 -8.49 26.46 43.83
N ARG A 31 -9.77 26.10 43.97
CA ARG A 31 -10.38 25.04 43.15
C ARG A 31 -10.37 25.39 41.67
N SER A 32 -10.75 26.62 41.31
CA SER A 32 -10.76 27.08 39.92
C SER A 32 -9.37 27.01 39.28
N GLN A 33 -8.32 27.40 40.00
CA GLN A 33 -6.94 27.33 39.50
C GLN A 33 -6.53 25.87 39.21
N SER A 34 -6.84 24.95 40.11
CA SER A 34 -6.49 23.53 39.92
C SER A 34 -7.18 22.89 38.70
N LEU A 35 -8.44 23.25 38.44
CA LEU A 35 -9.20 22.73 37.30
C LEU A 35 -8.67 23.29 35.96
N ILE A 36 -8.32 24.57 35.92
CA ILE A 36 -7.75 25.21 34.72
C ILE A 36 -6.41 24.56 34.36
N LEU A 37 -5.53 24.34 35.35
CA LEU A 37 -4.25 23.68 35.12
C LEU A 37 -4.42 22.24 34.60
N GLN A 38 -5.38 21.49 35.14
CA GLN A 38 -5.68 20.14 34.66
C GLN A 38 -6.23 20.15 33.23
N LEU A 39 -7.09 21.11 32.89
CA LEU A 39 -7.61 21.26 31.53
C LEU A 39 -6.52 21.65 30.54
N GLN A 40 -5.65 22.58 30.91
CA GLN A 40 -4.52 22.99 30.08
C GLN A 40 -3.59 21.81 29.81
N ASN A 41 -3.20 21.05 30.84
CA ASN A 41 -2.35 19.88 30.67
C ASN A 41 -3.00 18.81 29.76
N LYS A 42 -4.31 18.60 29.87
CA LYS A 42 -5.04 17.68 28.98
C LYS A 42 -5.09 18.18 27.54
N GLN A 43 -5.27 19.49 27.34
CA GLN A 43 -5.26 20.10 26.02
C GLN A 43 -3.88 19.98 25.37
N GLU A 44 -2.80 20.20 26.13
CA GLU A 44 -1.43 20.03 25.64
C GLU A 44 -1.14 18.58 25.25
N ASP A 45 -1.53 17.59 26.06
CA ASP A 45 -1.37 16.16 25.69
C ASP A 45 -2.19 15.80 24.44
N PHE A 46 -3.42 16.33 24.34
CA PHE A 46 -4.27 16.09 23.18
C PHE A 46 -3.71 16.73 21.89
N LEU A 47 -3.18 17.95 21.97
CA LEU A 47 -2.52 18.62 20.85
C LEU A 47 -1.24 17.88 20.42
N ALA A 48 -0.44 17.39 21.37
CA ALA A 48 0.74 16.59 21.06
C ALA A 48 0.39 15.30 20.31
N ARG A 49 -0.69 14.62 20.71
CA ARG A 49 -1.20 13.42 20.02
C ARG A 49 -1.71 13.75 18.62
N LEU A 50 -2.42 14.87 18.44
CA LEU A 50 -2.90 15.31 17.14
C LEU A 50 -1.75 15.64 16.18
N ASP A 51 -0.73 16.39 16.65
CA ASP A 51 0.45 16.70 15.84
C ASP A 51 1.21 15.43 15.44
N PHE A 52 1.36 14.48 16.36
CA PHE A 52 1.98 13.19 16.06
C PHE A 52 1.17 12.38 15.03
N ASN A 53 -0.15 12.31 15.17
CA ASN A 53 -1.01 11.61 14.22
C ASN A 53 -0.97 12.28 12.83
N ALA A 54 -0.98 13.61 12.77
CA ALA A 54 -0.89 14.34 11.51
C ALA A 54 0.45 14.07 10.79
N LYS A 55 1.55 14.03 11.55
CA LYS A 55 2.87 13.63 11.02
C LYS A 55 2.87 12.22 10.45
N LEU A 56 2.31 11.25 11.20
CA LEU A 56 2.19 9.87 10.73
C LEU A 56 1.33 9.76 9.47
N GLU A 57 0.22 10.48 9.41
CA GLU A 57 -0.67 10.48 8.25
C GLU A 57 0.06 11.02 7.02
N GLN A 58 0.87 12.07 7.17
CA GLN A 58 1.69 12.61 6.09
C GLN A 58 2.80 11.65 5.65
N GLU A 59 3.49 10.99 6.59
CA GLU A 59 4.48 9.96 6.28
C GLU A 59 3.84 8.75 5.56
N LEU A 60 2.63 8.35 5.95
CA LEU A 60 1.89 7.28 5.30
C LEU A 60 1.50 7.67 3.87
N VAL A 61 0.89 8.85 3.68
CA VAL A 61 0.45 9.32 2.36
C VAL A 61 1.64 9.40 1.40
N THR A 62 2.77 9.95 1.84
CA THR A 62 3.99 10.02 1.02
C THR A 62 4.54 8.63 0.66
N SER A 63 4.55 7.68 1.61
CA SER A 63 4.95 6.30 1.35
C SER A 63 4.01 5.58 0.38
N PHE A 64 2.70 5.84 0.46
CA PHE A 64 1.71 5.26 -0.45
C PHE A 64 1.86 5.80 -1.87
N GLU A 65 2.05 7.11 -2.05
CA GLU A 65 2.29 7.69 -3.37
C GLU A 65 3.54 7.11 -4.04
N GLU A 66 4.63 6.96 -3.28
CA GLU A 66 5.86 6.36 -3.80
C GLU A 66 5.64 4.89 -4.19
N ARG A 67 4.97 4.10 -3.33
CA ARG A 67 4.64 2.71 -3.64
C ARG A 67 3.71 2.58 -4.85
N GLN A 68 2.71 3.45 -4.99
CA GLN A 68 1.81 3.44 -6.13
C GLN A 68 2.56 3.71 -7.43
N LYS A 69 3.51 4.65 -7.40
CA LYS A 69 4.39 4.95 -8.55
C LYS A 69 5.35 3.80 -8.87
N GLN A 70 5.85 3.11 -7.86
CA GLN A 70 6.67 1.91 -8.06
C GLN A 70 5.85 0.76 -8.65
N LEU A 71 4.63 0.54 -8.14
CA LEU A 71 3.70 -0.47 -8.64
C LEU A 71 3.31 -0.21 -10.09
N SER A 72 2.94 1.03 -10.46
CA SER A 72 2.59 1.34 -11.86
C SER A 72 3.75 1.13 -12.83
N ARG A 73 4.98 1.44 -12.39
CA ARG A 73 6.20 1.16 -13.17
C ARG A 73 6.46 -0.35 -13.32
N LEU A 74 6.20 -1.12 -12.27
CA LEU A 74 6.37 -2.57 -12.31
C LEU A 74 5.35 -3.20 -13.27
N ASP A 75 4.11 -2.73 -13.22
CA ASP A 75 3.01 -3.20 -14.07
C ASP A 75 3.32 -2.94 -15.55
N ALA A 76 3.75 -1.72 -15.89
CA ALA A 76 4.17 -1.38 -17.25
C ALA A 76 5.33 -2.27 -17.75
N ARG A 77 6.28 -2.64 -16.88
CA ARG A 77 7.37 -3.56 -17.23
C ARG A 77 6.88 -4.99 -17.43
N LEU A 78 5.93 -5.44 -16.60
CA LEU A 78 5.33 -6.77 -16.73
C LEU A 78 4.55 -6.88 -18.04
N GLU A 79 3.77 -5.86 -18.38
CA GLU A 79 3.03 -5.78 -19.65
C GLU A 79 3.98 -5.79 -20.86
N GLN A 80 5.04 -4.98 -20.82
CA GLN A 80 6.06 -5.00 -21.87
C GLN A 80 6.72 -6.37 -22.03
N ARG A 81 7.04 -7.05 -20.92
CA ARG A 81 7.60 -8.40 -20.95
C ARG A 81 6.59 -9.41 -21.49
N ALA A 82 5.33 -9.32 -21.09
CA ALA A 82 4.26 -10.19 -21.59
C ALA A 82 4.14 -10.05 -23.11
N ASN A 83 4.06 -8.83 -23.62
CA ASN A 83 4.01 -8.54 -25.06
C ASN A 83 5.25 -9.06 -25.80
N THR A 84 6.43 -8.91 -25.21
CA THR A 84 7.68 -9.42 -25.81
C THR A 84 7.68 -10.94 -25.88
N LEU A 85 7.26 -11.62 -24.81
CA LEU A 85 7.16 -13.08 -24.77
C LEU A 85 6.11 -13.59 -25.75
N GLN A 86 4.99 -12.89 -25.88
CA GLN A 86 3.95 -13.22 -26.86
C GLN A 86 4.49 -13.12 -28.30
N GLY A 87 5.21 -12.03 -28.61
CA GLY A 87 5.86 -11.89 -29.92
C GLY A 87 6.92 -12.97 -30.20
N LEU A 88 7.69 -13.38 -29.19
CA LEU A 88 8.65 -14.48 -29.32
C LEU A 88 7.95 -15.83 -29.54
N LEU A 89 6.81 -16.05 -28.88
CA LEU A 89 5.97 -17.23 -29.09
C LEU A 89 5.44 -17.29 -30.53
N GLU A 90 4.92 -16.18 -31.05
CA GLU A 90 4.45 -16.09 -32.44
C GLU A 90 5.59 -16.35 -33.44
N GLN A 91 6.78 -15.81 -33.18
CA GLN A 91 7.97 -16.07 -34.01
C GLN A 91 8.41 -17.52 -33.96
N ALA A 92 8.40 -18.14 -32.78
CA ALA A 92 8.71 -19.55 -32.62
C ALA A 92 7.69 -20.42 -33.37
N ASP A 93 6.40 -20.10 -33.26
CA ASP A 93 5.33 -20.82 -33.94
C ASP A 93 5.44 -20.73 -35.46
N ALA A 94 5.69 -19.53 -35.98
CA ALA A 94 5.95 -19.29 -37.40
C ALA A 94 7.21 -20.04 -37.90
N PHE A 95 8.24 -20.15 -37.07
CA PHE A 95 9.46 -20.90 -37.40
C PHE A 95 9.22 -22.41 -37.42
N THR A 96 8.50 -22.97 -36.45
CA THR A 96 8.12 -24.40 -36.44
C THR A 96 7.24 -24.78 -37.63
N HIS A 97 6.40 -23.86 -38.11
CA HIS A 97 5.58 -24.05 -39.31
C HIS A 97 6.31 -23.67 -40.61
N SER A 98 7.58 -23.22 -40.55
CA SER A 98 8.30 -22.80 -41.74
C SER A 98 8.71 -24.02 -42.61
N PRO A 99 8.58 -23.92 -43.95
CA PRO A 99 8.95 -25.01 -44.86
C PRO A 99 10.42 -25.45 -44.75
N ALA A 100 11.31 -24.51 -44.44
CA ALA A 100 12.73 -24.79 -44.25
C ALA A 100 13.00 -25.63 -43.00
N PHE A 101 12.29 -25.37 -41.90
CA PHE A 101 12.40 -26.15 -40.67
C PHE A 101 11.80 -27.55 -40.83
N LEU A 102 10.66 -27.68 -41.52
CA LEU A 102 10.07 -28.98 -41.86
C LEU A 102 11.02 -29.80 -42.73
N LYS A 103 11.60 -29.20 -43.78
CA LYS A 103 12.61 -29.82 -44.63
C LYS A 103 13.83 -30.28 -43.83
N GLN A 104 14.39 -29.41 -42.98
CA GLN A 104 15.54 -29.75 -42.12
C GLN A 104 15.22 -30.90 -41.14
N THR A 105 14.01 -30.92 -40.57
CA THR A 105 13.56 -31.96 -39.63
C THR A 105 13.43 -33.30 -40.34
N VAL A 106 12.83 -33.31 -41.54
CA VAL A 106 12.71 -34.51 -42.38
C VAL A 106 14.09 -35.06 -42.75
N LEU A 107 15.00 -34.20 -43.22
CA LEU A 107 16.35 -34.62 -43.62
C LEU A 107 17.18 -35.14 -42.44
N THR A 108 17.05 -34.51 -41.26
CA THR A 108 17.76 -34.95 -40.05
C THR A 108 17.21 -36.27 -39.52
N GLY A 109 15.89 -36.48 -39.58
CA GLY A 109 15.25 -37.74 -39.20
C GLY A 109 15.55 -38.89 -40.18
N TYR A 110 15.62 -38.59 -41.48
CA TYR A 110 16.05 -39.54 -42.50
C TYR A 110 17.51 -39.97 -42.31
N ARG A 111 18.43 -39.02 -42.06
CA ARG A 111 19.85 -39.32 -41.74
C ARG A 111 20.02 -40.14 -40.45
N ARG A 112 19.03 -40.12 -39.55
CA ARG A 112 18.97 -40.94 -38.32
C ARG A 112 18.32 -42.31 -38.53
N GLY A 113 17.88 -42.63 -39.75
CA GLY A 113 17.31 -43.93 -40.12
C GLY A 113 15.81 -44.09 -39.80
N GLN A 114 15.06 -42.99 -39.62
CA GLN A 114 13.61 -43.07 -39.43
C GLN A 114 12.90 -43.43 -40.74
N SER A 115 11.86 -44.26 -40.66
CA SER A 115 11.04 -44.62 -41.83
C SER A 115 10.20 -43.43 -42.31
N ILE A 116 9.93 -43.39 -43.62
CA ILE A 116 9.12 -42.33 -44.27
C ILE A 116 7.74 -42.20 -43.60
N GLU A 117 7.14 -43.31 -43.18
CA GLU A 117 5.84 -43.29 -42.47
C GLU A 117 5.89 -42.67 -41.08
N ALA A 118 7.03 -42.80 -40.38
CA ALA A 118 7.22 -42.22 -39.06
C ALA A 118 7.46 -40.71 -39.17
N LEU A 119 8.19 -40.29 -40.21
CA LEU A 119 8.40 -38.88 -40.53
C LEU A 119 7.08 -38.20 -40.92
N ALA A 120 6.29 -38.80 -41.81
CA ALA A 120 4.97 -38.32 -42.23
C ALA A 120 4.01 -38.09 -41.05
N ARG A 121 3.99 -39.02 -40.09
CA ARG A 121 3.17 -38.90 -38.87
C ARG A 121 3.63 -37.79 -37.92
N SER A 122 4.92 -37.46 -37.91
CA SER A 122 5.49 -36.48 -36.99
C SER A 122 5.47 -35.04 -37.52
N THR A 123 5.57 -34.85 -38.85
CA THR A 123 5.58 -33.54 -39.50
C THR A 123 4.25 -33.17 -40.17
N GLY A 124 3.32 -34.12 -40.29
CA GLY A 124 2.00 -33.90 -40.91
C GLY A 124 2.02 -33.79 -42.44
N LEU A 125 3.15 -34.11 -43.08
CA LEU A 125 3.33 -34.12 -44.54
C LEU A 125 2.91 -35.48 -45.14
N SER A 126 2.50 -35.49 -46.41
CA SER A 126 2.22 -36.74 -47.13
C SER A 126 3.51 -37.53 -47.42
N MET A 127 3.40 -38.85 -47.62
CA MET A 127 4.56 -39.69 -47.88
C MET A 127 5.30 -39.29 -49.18
N ASP A 128 4.54 -38.94 -50.22
CA ASP A 128 5.07 -38.47 -51.50
C ASP A 128 5.87 -37.16 -51.36
N GLU A 129 5.39 -36.21 -50.52
CA GLU A 129 6.09 -34.94 -50.29
C GLU A 129 7.43 -35.14 -49.56
N ILE A 130 7.51 -36.11 -48.65
CA ILE A 130 8.75 -36.45 -47.94
C ILE A 130 9.76 -37.11 -48.89
N GLU A 131 9.31 -37.99 -49.77
CA GLU A 131 10.14 -38.65 -50.77
C GLU A 131 10.78 -37.63 -51.74
N VAL A 132 9.98 -36.68 -52.23
CA VAL A 132 10.48 -35.57 -53.08
C VAL A 132 11.51 -34.70 -52.34
N ILE A 133 11.33 -34.44 -51.05
CA ILE A 133 12.29 -33.65 -50.26
C ILE A 133 13.62 -34.38 -50.08
N ILE A 134 13.59 -35.71 -49.91
CA ILE A 134 14.79 -36.55 -49.76
C ILE A 134 15.51 -36.69 -51.11
N GLU A 135 14.78 -36.87 -52.21
CA GLU A 135 15.34 -36.94 -53.57
C GLU A 135 16.00 -35.64 -54.02
N GLN A 136 15.53 -34.47 -53.54
CA GLN A 136 16.13 -33.18 -53.86
C GLN A 136 17.44 -32.88 -53.10
N GLU A 137 17.76 -33.62 -52.03
CA GLU A 137 19.05 -33.52 -51.33
C GLU A 137 20.06 -34.62 -51.70
N GLY A 138 19.61 -35.68 -52.36
CA GLY A 138 20.44 -36.77 -52.88
C GLY A 138 21.04 -36.46 -54.25
#